data_AF-A0A1J3ER73-F1
#
_entry.id   AF-A0A1J3ER73-F1
#
_cell.length_a   1.000
_cell.length_b   1.000
_cell.length_c   1.000
_cell.angle_alpha   90.00
_cell.angle_beta   90.00
_cell.angle_gamma   90.00
#
_symmetry.space_group_name_H-M   'P 1'
#
loop_
_entity.id
_entity.type
_entity.pdbx_description
1 polymer ?
#
loop_
_entity_poly.entity_id
_entity_poly.type
_entity_poly.pdbx_seq_one_letter_code
_entity_poly.pdbx_strand_id
1 'polypeptide(L)'
;NWRSTYYPPSDHLRIVSMVKRHRLIYCLEVVKYYDETSQHTVNEEMDELSESLNYVRGFMYEKDVTYMDFLNRVRTGELKLKSKGQWDVPHPWLNLFVPKSQISKFDNGIFKGII
;
A
#
# COMPACT_ATOMS: atom_id res chain seq x y z
N ASN A 1 8.71 -2.50 -10.23
CA ASN A 1 7.91 -1.74 -9.25
C ASN A 1 8.85 -1.30 -8.12
N TRP A 2 8.86 -0.01 -7.80
CA TRP A 2 9.63 0.57 -6.69
C TRP A 2 8.95 0.34 -5.34
N ARG A 3 7.65 0.10 -5.32
CA ARG A 3 6.92 -0.18 -4.09
C ARG A 3 7.42 -1.49 -3.50
N SER A 4 7.88 -1.43 -2.26
CA SER A 4 8.04 -2.61 -1.41
C SER A 4 6.63 -3.16 -1.19
N THR A 5 6.30 -4.26 -1.87
CA THR A 5 5.01 -4.92 -1.66
C THR A 5 5.17 -5.91 -0.52
N TYR A 6 4.44 -5.71 0.57
CA TYR A 6 4.36 -6.67 1.68
C TYR A 6 3.56 -7.94 1.32
N TYR A 7 3.15 -8.09 0.05
CA TYR A 7 2.43 -9.26 -0.44
C TYR A 7 3.38 -10.48 -0.55
N PRO A 8 3.11 -11.57 0.19
CA PRO A 8 3.90 -12.78 0.07
C PRO A 8 3.75 -13.36 -1.35
N PRO A 9 4.81 -13.97 -1.92
CA PRO A 9 4.76 -14.58 -3.26
C PRO A 9 3.59 -15.55 -3.46
N SER A 10 3.17 -16.25 -2.40
CA SER A 10 2.02 -17.17 -2.39
C SER A 10 0.70 -16.50 -2.79
N ASP A 11 0.54 -15.20 -2.52
CA ASP A 11 -0.70 -14.47 -2.78
C ASP A 11 -0.69 -13.65 -4.08
N HIS A 12 0.44 -13.60 -4.78
CA HIS A 12 0.56 -12.82 -6.02
C HIS A 12 -0.47 -13.27 -7.06
N LEU A 13 -0.71 -14.58 -7.22
CA LEU A 13 -1.71 -15.11 -8.15
C LEU A 13 -3.14 -14.72 -7.76
N ARG A 14 -3.47 -14.73 -6.46
CA ARG A 14 -4.78 -14.32 -5.95
C ARG A 14 -5.02 -12.83 -6.23
N ILE A 15 -4.03 -11.99 -5.94
CA ILE A 15 -4.09 -10.54 -6.21
C ILE A 15 -4.24 -10.28 -7.72
N VAL A 16 -3.42 -10.93 -8.56
CA VAL A 16 -3.51 -10.80 -10.02
C VAL A 16 -4.89 -11.23 -10.54
N SER A 17 -5.47 -12.30 -9.99
CA SER A 17 -6.83 -12.73 -10.33
C SER A 17 -7.88 -11.66 -9.97
N MET A 18 -7.77 -11.02 -8.80
CA MET A 18 -8.67 -9.91 -8.43
C MET A 18 -8.53 -8.73 -9.38
N VAL A 19 -7.29 -8.33 -9.72
CA VAL A 19 -7.05 -7.23 -10.68
C VAL A 19 -7.67 -7.56 -12.03
N LYS A 20 -7.50 -8.79 -12.53
CA LYS A 20 -8.13 -9.22 -13.79
C LYS A 20 -9.66 -9.16 -13.75
N ARG A 21 -10.26 -9.53 -12.61
CA ARG A 21 -11.72 -9.52 -12.44
C ARG A 21 -12.31 -8.13 -12.29
N HIS A 22 -11.64 -7.26 -11.53
CA HIS A 22 -12.19 -5.95 -11.14
C HIS A 22 -11.57 -4.76 -11.89
N ARG A 23 -10.56 -5.01 -12.74
CA ARG A 23 -9.69 -4.03 -13.43
C ARG A 23 -8.82 -3.17 -12.50
N LEU A 24 -9.36 -2.78 -11.35
CA LEU A 24 -8.73 -1.96 -10.34
C LEU A 24 -8.99 -2.58 -8.96
N ILE A 25 -7.99 -2.50 -8.09
CA ILE A 25 -8.11 -2.82 -6.67
C ILE A 25 -7.54 -1.66 -5.86
N TYR A 26 -8.06 -1.47 -4.65
CA TYR A 26 -7.57 -0.46 -3.71
C TYR A 26 -6.85 -1.17 -2.57
N CYS A 27 -5.71 -0.61 -2.15
CA CYS A 27 -4.94 -1.08 -1.02
C CYS A 27 -4.94 0.01 0.05
N LEU A 28 -5.30 -0.36 1.28
CA LEU A 28 -5.10 0.48 2.46
C LEU A 28 -3.78 0.06 3.11
N GLU A 29 -2.85 1.00 3.30
CA GLU A 29 -1.58 0.78 3.99
C GLU A 29 -1.63 1.59 5.30
N VAL A 30 -1.47 0.92 6.44
CA VAL A 30 -1.57 1.51 7.78
C VAL A 30 -0.30 1.16 8.56
N VAL A 31 0.10 2.05 9.47
CA VAL A 31 1.18 1.82 10.43
C VAL A 31 0.69 2.16 11.83
N LYS A 32 1.06 1.32 12.80
CA LYS A 32 0.90 1.59 14.23
C LYS A 32 2.28 1.67 14.85
N TYR A 33 2.65 2.84 15.36
CA TYR A 33 3.86 2.98 16.14
C TYR A 33 3.61 2.47 17.55
N TYR A 34 4.59 1.75 18.09
CA TYR A 34 4.61 1.28 19.47
C TYR A 34 6.06 1.30 19.97
N ASP A 35 6.21 1.19 21.28
CA ASP A 35 7.47 1.12 22.00
C ASP A 35 7.41 0.00 23.06
N GLU A 36 8.44 -0.11 23.90
CA GLU A 36 8.50 -1.13 24.96
C GLU A 36 7.30 -1.09 25.92
N THR A 37 6.67 0.09 26.08
CA THR A 37 5.54 0.26 26.99
C THR A 37 4.21 -0.15 26.36
N SER A 38 4.08 -0.07 25.03
CA SER A 38 2.84 -0.35 24.28
C SER A 38 2.90 -1.65 23.47
N GLN A 39 4.05 -2.33 23.42
CA GLN A 39 4.23 -3.58 22.69
C GLN A 39 3.23 -4.68 23.08
N HIS A 40 2.78 -4.69 24.33
CA HIS A 40 1.85 -5.72 24.81
C HIS A 40 0.40 -5.50 24.35
N THR A 41 0.01 -4.27 23.99
CA THR A 41 -1.36 -3.95 23.52
C THR A 41 -1.46 -3.85 22.00
N VAL A 42 -0.32 -3.72 21.29
CA VAL A 42 -0.33 -3.43 19.85
C VAL A 42 -1.11 -4.45 19.02
N ASN A 43 -1.03 -5.73 19.36
CA ASN A 43 -1.74 -6.78 18.63
C ASN A 43 -3.26 -6.67 18.81
N GLU A 44 -3.72 -6.47 20.05
CA GLU A 44 -5.15 -6.30 20.35
C GLU A 44 -5.72 -5.07 19.65
N GLU A 45 -4.99 -3.95 19.68
CA GLU A 45 -5.39 -2.72 18.99
C GLU A 45 -5.45 -2.88 17.46
N MET A 46 -4.56 -3.69 16.88
CA MET A 46 -4.56 -4.00 15.45
C MET A 46 -5.71 -4.94 15.05
N ASP A 47 -6.06 -5.90 15.91
CA ASP A 47 -7.22 -6.77 15.71
C ASP A 47 -8.52 -5.95 15.76
N GLU A 48 -8.69 -5.08 16.74
CA GLU A 48 -9.84 -4.17 16.83
C GLU A 48 -9.96 -3.27 15.59
N LEU A 49 -8.85 -2.70 15.13
CA LEU A 49 -8.82 -1.91 13.90
C LEU A 49 -9.23 -2.76 12.69
N SER A 50 -8.69 -3.98 12.56
CA SER A 50 -9.01 -4.92 11.48
C SER A 50 -10.48 -5.34 11.48
N GLU A 51 -11.11 -5.49 12.65
CA GLU A 51 -12.53 -5.79 12.78
C GLU A 51 -13.40 -4.61 12.30
N SER A 52 -12.96 -3.38 12.58
CA SER A 52 -13.69 -2.16 12.18
C SER A 52 -13.65 -1.85 10.69
N LEU A 53 -12.73 -2.47 9.93
CA LEU A 53 -12.51 -2.19 8.51
C LEU A 53 -13.23 -3.18 7.59
N ASN A 54 -13.82 -2.65 6.51
CA ASN A 54 -14.52 -3.44 5.49
C ASN A 54 -13.60 -3.77 4.29
N TYR A 55 -12.48 -4.44 4.54
CA TYR A 55 -11.59 -4.95 3.49
C TYR A 55 -11.94 -6.39 3.08
N VAL A 56 -11.37 -6.85 1.97
CA VAL A 56 -11.54 -8.25 1.54
C VAL A 56 -10.79 -9.19 2.48
N ARG A 57 -11.51 -9.96 3.29
CA ARG A 57 -10.91 -10.90 4.26
C ARG A 57 -9.91 -11.84 3.59
N GLY A 58 -8.80 -12.14 4.28
CA GLY A 58 -7.70 -12.95 3.75
C GLY A 58 -6.73 -12.22 2.81
N PHE A 59 -6.79 -10.89 2.75
CA PHE A 59 -5.82 -10.01 2.07
C PHE A 59 -5.22 -8.96 3.01
N MET A 60 -5.09 -9.30 4.29
CA MET A 60 -4.38 -8.50 5.28
C MET A 60 -2.94 -9.03 5.39
N TYR A 61 -1.97 -8.12 5.34
CA TYR A 61 -0.55 -8.44 5.42
C TYR A 61 0.10 -7.49 6.39
N GLU A 62 0.86 -8.04 7.32
CA GLU A 62 1.50 -7.28 8.38
C GLU A 62 3.00 -7.53 8.35
N LYS A 63 3.75 -6.51 8.79
CA LYS A 63 5.18 -6.64 8.99
C LYS A 63 5.59 -5.73 10.13
N ASP A 64 6.16 -6.34 11.16
CA ASP A 64 6.85 -5.61 12.20
C ASP A 64 8.25 -5.20 11.72
N VAL A 65 8.57 -3.91 11.85
CA VAL A 65 9.84 -3.30 11.41
C VAL A 65 10.23 -2.18 12.34
N THR A 66 11.52 -1.85 12.36
CA THR A 66 11.98 -0.67 13.11
C THR A 66 11.38 0.61 12.53
N TYR A 67 11.26 1.64 13.38
CA TYR A 67 10.83 2.98 12.97
C TYR A 67 11.63 3.50 11.76
N MET A 68 12.96 3.31 11.79
CA MET A 68 13.84 3.77 10.72
C MET A 68 13.67 2.97 9.42
N ASP A 69 13.47 1.65 9.51
CA ASP A 69 13.19 0.83 8.32
C ASP A 69 11.88 1.24 7.65
N PHE A 70 10.84 1.59 8.43
CA PHE A 70 9.59 2.10 7.88
C PHE A 70 9.75 3.46 7.19
N LEU A 71 10.44 4.41 7.84
CA LEU A 71 10.69 5.73 7.25
C LEU A 71 11.53 5.63 5.97
N ASN A 72 12.46 4.68 5.91
CA ASN A 72 13.35 4.48 4.76
C ASN A 72 12.84 3.46 3.74
N ARG A 73 11.58 3.01 3.83
CA ARG A 73 11.03 1.87 3.04
C ARG A 73 11.11 2.02 1.52
N VAL A 74 11.21 3.25 1.00
CA VAL A 74 11.32 3.52 -0.44
C VAL A 74 12.73 3.24 -0.97
N ARG A 75 13.76 3.25 -0.11
CA ARG A 75 15.17 3.11 -0.49
C ARG A 75 15.49 1.82 -1.23
N THR A 76 14.92 0.70 -0.81
CA THR A 76 15.11 -0.58 -1.51
C THR A 76 14.57 -0.52 -2.95
N GLY A 77 13.44 0.16 -3.14
CA GLY A 77 12.85 0.41 -4.46
C GLY A 77 13.73 1.28 -5.34
N GLU A 78 14.25 2.38 -4.80
CA GLU A 78 15.23 3.25 -5.45
C GLU A 78 16.45 2.47 -5.93
N LEU A 79 17.12 1.73 -5.04
CA LEU A 79 18.34 0.98 -5.38
C LEU A 79 18.08 -0.07 -6.47
N LYS A 80 16.92 -0.73 -6.43
CA LYS A 80 16.51 -1.70 -7.45
C LYS A 80 16.23 -1.06 -8.81
N LEU A 81 15.73 0.18 -8.85
CA LEU A 81 15.54 0.91 -10.10
C LEU A 81 16.87 1.46 -10.63
N LYS A 82 17.74 1.95 -9.74
CA LYS A 82 19.10 2.40 -10.08
C LYS A 82 19.90 1.30 -10.77
N SER A 83 19.89 0.08 -10.22
CA SER A 83 20.61 -1.06 -10.82
C SER A 83 20.09 -1.46 -12.20
N LYS A 84 18.90 -1.00 -12.59
CA LYS A 84 18.28 -1.22 -13.91
C LYS A 84 18.39 -0.02 -14.84
N GLY A 85 19.03 1.08 -14.41
CA GLY A 85 19.04 2.34 -15.16
C GLY A 85 17.66 3.00 -15.28
N GLN A 86 16.71 2.63 -14.41
CA GLN A 86 15.32 3.12 -14.45
C GLN A 86 15.04 4.22 -13.42
N TRP A 87 16.09 4.70 -12.74
CA TRP A 87 15.97 5.77 -11.75
C TRP A 87 16.27 7.13 -12.36
N ASP A 88 17.35 7.29 -13.10
CA ASP A 88 17.74 8.58 -13.67
C ASP A 88 17.09 8.80 -15.05
N VAL A 89 15.76 8.71 -15.10
CA VAL A 89 14.91 8.90 -16.29
C VAL A 89 13.90 10.02 -16.07
N PRO A 90 13.30 10.61 -17.12
CA PRO A 90 12.22 11.57 -16.94
C PRO A 90 11.02 10.98 -16.18
N HIS A 91 10.53 11.69 -15.17
CA HIS A 91 9.41 11.28 -14.33
C HIS A 91 8.23 12.25 -14.47
N PRO A 92 7.27 12.01 -15.39
CA PRO A 92 6.13 12.89 -15.63
C PRO A 92 5.04 12.68 -14.55
N TRP A 93 5.36 13.01 -13.29
CA TRP A 93 4.44 12.86 -12.17
C TRP A 93 3.34 13.92 -12.18
N LEU A 94 2.13 13.51 -11.81
CA LEU A 94 0.98 14.38 -11.59
C LEU A 94 0.58 14.29 -10.11
N ASN A 95 0.74 15.39 -9.37
CA ASN A 95 0.40 15.47 -7.95
C ASN A 95 -0.74 16.48 -7.76
N LEU A 96 -1.84 16.06 -7.12
CA LEU A 96 -3.07 16.85 -7.02
C LEU A 96 -3.65 16.77 -5.60
N PHE A 97 -4.23 17.87 -5.13
CA PHE A 97 -5.15 17.87 -3.99
C PHE A 97 -6.59 17.78 -4.51
N VAL A 98 -7.35 16.77 -4.06
CA VAL A 98 -8.74 16.54 -4.47
C VAL A 98 -9.67 16.74 -3.26
N PRO A 99 -10.69 17.59 -3.34
CA PRO A 99 -11.66 17.75 -2.25
C PRO A 99 -12.39 16.44 -1.93
N LYS A 100 -12.67 16.20 -0.64
CA LYS A 100 -13.45 15.02 -0.20
C LYS A 100 -14.79 14.89 -0.94
N SER A 101 -15.48 16.00 -1.18
CA SER A 101 -16.76 15.99 -1.91
C SER A 101 -16.64 15.51 -3.36
N GLN A 102 -15.45 15.55 -3.96
CA GLN A 102 -15.22 15.22 -5.36
C GLN A 102 -14.49 13.89 -5.57
N ILE A 103 -14.00 13.23 -4.52
CA ILE A 103 -13.13 12.05 -4.66
C ILE A 103 -13.81 10.89 -5.40
N SER A 104 -15.11 10.67 -5.19
CA SER A 104 -15.86 9.62 -5.89
C SER A 104 -16.06 9.93 -7.37
N LYS A 105 -16.26 11.20 -7.72
CA LYS A 105 -16.34 11.64 -9.13
C LYS A 105 -14.98 11.51 -9.81
N PHE A 106 -13.92 11.88 -9.11
CA PHE A 106 -12.53 11.73 -9.57
C PHE A 106 -12.20 10.26 -9.82
N ASP A 107 -12.51 9.38 -8.87
CA ASP A 107 -12.30 7.94 -8.98
C ASP A 107 -13.00 7.33 -10.21
N ASN A 108 -14.28 7.66 -10.40
CA ASN A 108 -15.04 7.18 -11.56
C ASN A 108 -14.49 7.73 -12.90
N GLY A 109 -14.13 9.01 -12.95
CA GLY A 109 -13.65 9.65 -14.18
C GLY A 109 -12.23 9.28 -14.56
N ILE A 110 -11.33 9.13 -13.58
CA ILE A 110 -9.91 8.92 -13.80
C ILE A 110 -9.55 7.45 -13.65
N PHE A 111 -9.74 6.87 -12.46
CA PHE A 111 -9.25 5.52 -12.18
C PHE A 111 -10.09 4.42 -12.82
N LYS A 112 -11.41 4.59 -12.93
CA LYS A 112 -12.29 3.62 -13.60
C LYS A 112 -12.57 3.96 -15.07
N GLY A 113 -12.34 5.22 -15.45
CA GLY A 113 -12.63 5.73 -16.79
C GLY A 113 -11.42 5.69 -17.74
N ILE A 114 -10.25 6.13 -17.29
CA ILE A 114 -9.05 6.26 -18.12
C ILE A 114 -8.15 5.02 -18.00
N ILE A 115 -7.99 4.47 -16.79
CA ILE A 115 -7.16 3.29 -16.50
C ILE A 115 -7.96 2.00 -16.79
#